data_AF-A0A3B8PVL1-F1
#
_entry.id   AF-A0A3B8PVL1-F1
#
_cell.length_a   1.000
_cell.length_b   1.000
_cell.length_c   1.000
_cell.angle_alpha   90.00
_cell.angle_beta   90.00
_cell.angle_gamma   90.00
#
_symmetry.space_group_name_H-M   'P 1'
#
loop_
_entity.id
_entity.type
_entity.pdbx_description
1 polymer ?
#
loop_
_entity_poly.entity_id
_entity_poly.type
_entity_poly.pdbx_seq_one_letter_code
_entity_poly.pdbx_strand_id
1 'polypeptide(L)' 'MNIALTKHFEELIERLVASGRYNNSSEVVRAGLRILDAEERALSGAIYPAGSLRRLYTKAENQAERRTAGVSSLKVEPE' A
#
# COMPACT_ATOMS: atom_id res chain seq x y z
N MET A 1 11.42 -11.39 -12.06
CA MET A 1 10.77 -11.42 -10.73
C MET A 1 10.00 -12.72 -10.64
N ASN A 2 10.23 -13.52 -9.60
CA ASN A 2 9.50 -14.76 -9.35
C ASN A 2 8.59 -14.55 -8.13
N ILE A 3 7.33 -14.97 -8.22
CA ILE A 3 6.32 -14.75 -7.17
C ILE A 3 5.63 -16.09 -6.94
N ALA A 4 5.57 -16.52 -5.68
CA ALA A 4 4.81 -17.71 -5.31
C ALA A 4 3.33 -17.36 -5.19
N LEU A 5 2.48 -18.16 -5.82
CA LEU A 5 1.03 -18.02 -5.77
C LEU A 5 0.42 -19.17 -4.96
N THR A 6 -0.78 -18.96 -4.42
CA THR A 6 -1.54 -20.06 -3.85
C THR A 6 -2.14 -20.91 -4.97
N LYS A 7 -2.40 -22.19 -4.68
CA LYS A 7 -2.97 -23.15 -5.65
C LYS A 7 -4.21 -22.63 -6.38
N HIS A 8 -5.08 -21.90 -5.69
CA HIS A 8 -6.28 -21.30 -6.29
C HIS A 8 -5.96 -20.35 -7.46
N PHE A 9 -4.93 -19.50 -7.30
CA PHE A 9 -4.56 -18.55 -8.34
C PHE A 9 -3.77 -19.22 -9.48
N GLU A 10 -3.02 -20.28 -9.19
CA GLU A 10 -2.37 -21.09 -10.23
C GLU A 10 -3.42 -21.71 -11.15
N GLU A 11 -4.43 -22.39 -10.59
CA GLU A 11 -5.54 -23.00 -11.36
C GLU A 11 -6.33 -21.95 -12.16
N LEU A 12 -6.55 -20.76 -11.60
CA LEU A 12 -7.18 -19.65 -12.30
C LEU A 12 -6.35 -19.21 -13.52
N ILE A 13 -5.05 -19.01 -13.34
CA ILE A 13 -4.14 -18.56 -14.40
C ILE A 13 -4.07 -19.62 -15.50
N GLU A 14 -3.89 -20.88 -15.15
CA GLU A 14 -3.86 -22.00 -16.09
C GLU A 14 -5.13 -22.05 -16.94
N ARG A 15 -6.30 -21.95 -16.31
CA ARG A 15 -7.58 -21.94 -17.02
C ARG A 15 -7.71 -20.75 -17.98
N LEU A 16 -7.25 -19.57 -17.57
CA LEU A 16 -7.31 -18.37 -18.39
C LEU A 16 -6.36 -18.43 -19.60
N VAL A 17 -5.16 -18.99 -19.42
CA VAL A 17 -4.21 -19.21 -20.52
C VAL A 17 -4.70 -20.32 -21.45
N ALA A 18 -5.16 -21.45 -20.91
CA ALA A 18 -5.69 -22.57 -21.69
C ALA A 18 -6.93 -22.18 -22.52
N SER A 19 -7.73 -21.22 -22.04
CA SER A 19 -8.85 -20.66 -22.80
C SER A 19 -8.45 -19.79 -23.99
N GLY A 20 -7.17 -19.45 -24.14
CA GLY A 20 -6.66 -18.54 -25.17
C GLY A 20 -6.93 -17.06 -24.88
N ARG A 21 -7.55 -16.71 -23.74
CA ARG A 21 -7.82 -15.31 -23.36
C ARG A 21 -6.54 -14.52 -23.08
N TYR A 22 -5.48 -15.18 -22.62
CA TYR A 22 -4.18 -14.59 -22.38
C TYR A 22 -3.08 -15.53 -22.87
N ASN A 23 -1.95 -14.99 -23.32
CA ASN A 23 -0.88 -15.77 -23.92
C ASN A 23 0.04 -16.43 -22.89
N ASN A 24 0.15 -15.85 -21.69
CA ASN A 24 1.01 -16.34 -20.62
C ASN A 24 0.56 -15.84 -19.24
N SER A 25 1.08 -16.49 -18.21
CA SER A 25 0.81 -16.16 -16.80
C SER A 25 1.15 -14.71 -16.44
N SER A 26 2.25 -14.18 -16.98
CA SER A 26 2.65 -12.79 -16.69
C SER A 26 1.64 -11.77 -17.21
N GLU A 27 0.96 -12.07 -18.32
CA GLU A 27 -0.09 -11.23 -18.87
C GLU A 27 -1.33 -11.21 -17.96
N VAL A 28 -1.74 -12.37 -17.46
CA VAL A 28 -2.85 -12.51 -16.50
C VAL A 28 -2.55 -11.70 -15.23
N VAL A 29 -1.35 -11.85 -14.67
CA VAL A 29 -0.94 -11.13 -13.45
C VAL A 29 -0.95 -9.63 -13.68
N ARG A 30 -0.41 -9.14 -14.81
CA ARG A 30 -0.44 -7.71 -15.14
C ARG A 30 -1.87 -7.19 -15.33
N ALA A 31 -2.75 -7.98 -15.94
CA ALA A 31 -4.15 -7.60 -16.10
C ALA A 31 -4.85 -7.44 -14.74
N GLY A 32 -4.64 -8.38 -13.82
CA GLY A 32 -5.16 -8.29 -12.44
C GLY A 32 -4.59 -7.08 -11.69
N LEU A 33 -3.27 -6.88 -11.74
CA LEU A 33 -2.63 -5.73 -11.08
C LEU A 33 -3.06 -4.38 -11.67
N ARG A 34 -3.41 -4.31 -12.95
CA ARG A 34 -3.91 -3.06 -13.55
C ARG A 34 -5.27 -2.66 -12.97
N ILE A 35 -6.14 -3.63 -12.70
CA ILE A 35 -7.44 -3.41 -12.06
C ILE A 35 -7.21 -2.93 -10.62
N LEU A 36 -6.34 -3.62 -9.88
CA LEU A 36 -5.97 -3.23 -8.52
C LEU A 36 -5.36 -1.82 -8.46
N ASP A 37 -4.44 -1.47 -9.37
CA ASP A 37 -3.85 -0.14 -9.44
C ASP A 37 -4.92 0.93 -9.75
N ALA A 38 -5.89 0.64 -10.61
CA ALA A 38 -7.00 1.55 -10.88
C ALA A 38 -7.89 1.76 -9.64
N GLU A 39 -8.19 0.68 -8.90
CA GLU A 39 -8.94 0.75 -7.63
C GLU A 39 -8.18 1.54 -6.56
N GLU A 40 -6.88 1.28 -6.39
CA GLU A 40 -6.01 2.00 -5.46
C GLU A 40 -5.87 3.49 -5.82
N ARG A 41 -5.81 3.82 -7.11
CA ARG A 41 -5.83 5.21 -7.58
C ARG A 41 -7.18 5.87 -7.37
N ALA A 42 -8.29 5.15 -7.51
CA ALA A 42 -9.61 5.67 -7.20
C ALA A 42 -9.76 5.93 -5.69
N LEU A 43 -9.24 5.04 -4.84
CA LEU A 43 -9.17 5.24 -3.39
C LEU A 43 -8.20 6.35 -2.98
N SER A 44 -7.08 6.51 -3.68
CA SER A 44 -6.08 7.55 -3.39
C SER A 44 -6.52 8.92 -3.93
N GLY A 45 -7.26 8.94 -5.04
CA GLY A 45 -7.92 10.11 -5.63
C GLY A 45 -9.18 10.51 -4.86
N ALA A 46 -9.83 9.58 -4.17
CA ALA A 46 -10.70 9.87 -3.05
C ALA A 46 -9.83 10.37 -1.90
N ILE A 47 -9.51 11.66 -1.94
CA ILE A 47 -9.01 12.45 -0.81
C ILE A 47 -9.65 11.89 0.45
N TYR A 48 -8.85 11.27 1.31
CA TYR A 48 -9.39 10.69 2.53
C TYR A 48 -10.27 11.75 3.21
N PRO A 49 -11.51 11.38 3.61
CA PRO A 49 -12.42 12.36 4.16
C PRO A 49 -11.74 13.11 5.30
N ALA A 50 -12.04 14.40 5.43
CA ALA A 50 -11.50 15.21 6.52
C ALA A 50 -11.71 14.47 7.84
N GLY A 51 -10.61 14.16 8.56
CA GLY A 51 -10.63 13.39 9.81
C GLY A 51 -10.17 11.93 9.74
N SER A 52 -9.78 11.39 8.58
CA SER A 52 -9.20 10.04 8.55
C SER A 52 -7.82 9.99 9.23
N LEU A 53 -7.54 8.91 9.96
CA LEU A 53 -6.23 8.69 10.61
C LEU A 53 -5.05 8.80 9.63
N ARG A 54 -5.22 8.33 8.38
CA ARG A 54 -4.18 8.39 7.34
C ARG A 54 -3.89 9.81 6.85
N ARG A 55 -4.82 10.75 7.03
CA ARG A 55 -4.65 12.19 6.75
C ARG A 55 -4.03 12.93 7.94
N LEU A 56 -4.39 12.54 9.16
CA LEU A 56 -3.90 13.17 10.40
C LEU A 56 -2.50 12.71 10.81
N TYR A 57 -2.03 11.57 10.27
CA TYR A 57 -0.66 11.08 10.45
C TYR A 57 0.16 11.31 9.18
N THR A 58 0.47 12.57 8.86
CA THR A 58 1.57 12.83 7.92
C THR A 58 2.91 12.72 8.66
N LYS A 59 3.92 12.08 8.04
CA LYS A 59 5.27 11.96 8.64
C LYS A 59 5.88 13.33 9.00
N ALA A 60 5.46 14.40 8.33
CA ALA A 60 5.91 15.77 8.57
C ALA A 60 5.46 16.31 9.93
N GLU A 61 4.19 16.09 10.31
CA GLU A 61 3.63 16.54 11.59
C GLU A 61 4.26 15.80 12.79
N ASN A 62 4.51 14.49 12.65
CA ASN A 62 5.25 13.71 13.67
C ASN A 62 6.70 14.20 13.87
N GLN A 63 7.33 14.73 12.83
CA GLN A 63 8.70 15.23 12.92
C GLN A 63 8.76 16.53 13.73
N ALA A 64 7.70 17.35 13.66
CA ALA A 64 7.54 18.53 14.49
C ALA A 64 7.35 18.13 15.96
N GLU A 65 6.45 17.19 16.28
CA GLU A 65 6.25 16.69 17.64
C GLU A 65 7.51 16.08 18.25
N ARG A 66 8.29 15.31 17.48
CA ARG A 66 9.56 14.74 17.96
C ARG A 66 10.62 15.81 18.25
N ARG A 67 10.63 16.92 17.51
CA ARG A 67 11.54 18.04 17.79
C ARG A 67 11.14 18.78 19.07
N THR A 68 9.86 19.00 19.32
CA THR A 68 9.40 19.68 20.55
C THR A 68 9.55 18.78 21.79
N ALA A 69 9.28 17.48 21.66
CA ALA A 69 9.42 16.52 22.75
C ALA A 69 10.88 16.31 23.17
N GLY A 70 11.84 16.34 22.23
CA GLY A 70 13.27 16.22 22.52
C GLY A 70 13.89 17.44 23.23
N VAL A 71 13.23 18.60 23.19
CA VAL A 71 13.72 19.84 23.84
C VAL A 71 13.29 19.92 25.31
N SER A 72 12.25 19.18 25.72
CA SER A 72 11.71 19.24 27.08
C SER A 72 12.43 18.33 28.11
N SER A 73 13.47 17.59 27.72
CA SER A 73 14.13 16.60 28.60
C SER A 73 15.40 17.11 29.32
N LEU A 74 15.70 18.41 29.31
CA LEU A 74 16.90 18.97 29.95
C LEU A 74 16.54 19.96 31.06
N LYS A 75 16.00 19.46 32.17
CA LYS A 75 16.07 20.14 33.48
C LYS A 75 15.81 19.12 34.60
N VAL A 76 16.78 18.24 34.87
CA VAL A 76 16.88 17.57 36.16
C VAL A 76 18.02 18.26 36.89
N GLU A 77 17.68 19.24 37.73
CA GLU A 77 18.62 19.81 38.69
C GLU A 77 18.76 18.82 39.85
N PRO A 78 19.97 18.37 40.20
CA PRO A 78 20.18 17.54 41.39
C PRO A 78 20.23 18.43 42.64
N GLU A 79 19.44 18.09 43.66
CA GLU A 79 19.68 18.52 45.05
C GLU A 79 20.82 17.72 45.68
#